data_AF-Q73MG7-F1
#
_entry.id   AF-Q73MG7-F1
#
_cell.length_a   1.000
_cell.length_b   1.000
_cell.length_c   1.000
_cell.angle_alpha   90.00
_cell.angle_beta   90.00
_cell.angle_gamma   90.00
#
_symmetry.space_group_name_H-M   'P 1'
#
loop_
_entity.id
_entity.type
_entity.pdbx_description
1 polymer ?
#
loop_
_entity_poly.entity_id
_entity_poly.type
_entity_poly.pdbx_seq_one_letter_code
_entity_poly.pdbx_strand_id
1 'polypeptide(L)'
;MLVKFWGVRGSLPAPLTPAQVQSKIAAVVQRITLKDIESQDSRERFLASLPKWLFGTIGSNTACVEVETDDGGHLIFDAGTGIRELGIDLMKRPDYGKNTTYHLFFSHFHWDHIQGLPFFNPAYDPRNKIIVYSTRKKAKEFLEDQMKYPYFPISMLGEDGFGASFEFKYIEPDQKYVEIGDTKIGWHRVRHPGGCTAYSVIEKGKKIIYSTDTELRPRDFERNEQNAEFYTDAEMLIIDAQYTLTDSILKEGWGHSTFSVAIDFAAGWNIKSIALFHHEPTYHDKKVFSLKQTADWYRDCSRAPDIKIFIAQEGRSFLI
;
A
#
# COMPACT_ATOMS: atom_id res chain seq x y z
N MET A 1 14.49 3.26 7.70
CA MET A 1 13.39 2.58 6.97
C MET A 1 13.28 3.02 5.50
N LEU A 2 13.07 2.06 4.58
CA LEU A 2 12.68 2.28 3.18
C LEU A 2 11.27 1.73 2.94
N VAL A 3 10.34 2.56 2.49
CA VAL A 3 8.97 2.15 2.11
C VAL A 3 8.90 1.92 0.61
N LYS A 4 8.37 0.79 0.16
CA LYS A 4 8.20 0.46 -1.26
C LYS A 4 6.78 -0.05 -1.54
N PHE A 5 6.18 0.49 -2.60
CA PHE A 5 4.81 0.15 -3.01
C PHE A 5 4.83 -0.92 -4.10
N TRP A 6 4.25 -2.08 -3.81
CA TRP A 6 4.20 -3.23 -4.70
C TRP A 6 2.83 -3.45 -5.33
N GLY A 7 1.78 -2.98 -4.65
CA GLY A 7 0.46 -2.85 -5.22
C GLY A 7 -0.32 -1.75 -4.50
N VAL A 8 -1.12 -1.01 -5.28
CA VAL A 8 -1.71 0.27 -4.88
C VAL A 8 -3.19 0.40 -5.21
N ARG A 9 -3.78 -0.58 -5.89
CA ARG A 9 -5.21 -0.61 -6.24
C ARG A 9 -6.04 -1.16 -5.10
N GLY A 10 -7.23 -0.61 -4.92
CA GLY A 10 -8.23 -1.15 -4.01
C GLY A 10 -9.16 -2.14 -4.70
N SER A 11 -9.83 -2.99 -3.93
CA SER A 11 -10.89 -3.94 -4.33
C SER A 11 -10.52 -5.03 -5.35
N LEU A 12 -9.88 -4.70 -6.47
CA LEU A 12 -9.54 -5.61 -7.57
C LEU A 12 -8.34 -5.11 -8.37
N PRO A 13 -7.56 -6.01 -9.00
CA PRO A 13 -6.54 -5.59 -9.96
C PRO A 13 -7.16 -4.90 -11.18
N ALA A 14 -6.52 -3.85 -11.67
CA ALA A 14 -7.04 -3.02 -12.77
C ALA A 14 -5.98 -2.79 -13.87
N PRO A 15 -5.72 -3.79 -14.74
CA PRO A 15 -4.74 -3.65 -15.82
C PRO A 15 -5.21 -2.65 -16.87
N LEU A 16 -4.26 -2.03 -17.58
CA LEU A 16 -4.57 -1.15 -18.71
C LEU A 16 -5.18 -1.95 -19.87
N THR A 17 -6.23 -1.43 -20.46
CA THR A 17 -6.82 -2.00 -21.67
C THR A 17 -6.01 -1.60 -22.91
N PRO A 18 -6.06 -2.38 -24.01
CA PRO A 18 -5.43 -2.00 -25.27
C PRO A 18 -5.87 -0.61 -25.76
N ALA A 19 -7.16 -0.27 -25.60
CA ALA A 19 -7.70 1.04 -25.97
C ALA A 19 -7.11 2.18 -25.13
N GLN A 20 -6.88 1.97 -23.83
CA GLN A 20 -6.20 2.96 -22.98
C GLN A 20 -4.75 3.17 -23.41
N VAL A 21 -4.03 2.09 -23.73
CA VAL A 21 -2.65 2.18 -24.23
C VAL A 21 -2.60 2.92 -25.58
N GLN A 22 -3.48 2.57 -26.53
CA GLN A 22 -3.58 3.26 -27.81
C GLN A 22 -3.91 4.75 -27.64
N SER A 23 -4.82 5.09 -26.73
CA SER A 23 -5.17 6.48 -26.43
C SER A 23 -3.99 7.27 -25.87
N LYS A 24 -3.17 6.65 -25.02
CA LYS A 24 -1.92 7.26 -24.55
C LYS A 24 -0.94 7.49 -25.69
N ILE A 25 -0.73 6.50 -26.54
CA ILE A 25 0.18 6.62 -27.70
C ILE A 25 -0.30 7.73 -28.65
N ALA A 26 -1.60 7.76 -28.99
CA ALA A 26 -2.18 8.80 -29.84
C ALA A 26 -1.97 10.20 -29.24
N ALA A 27 -2.16 10.35 -27.93
CA ALA A 27 -1.90 11.60 -27.23
C ALA A 27 -0.41 12.00 -27.22
N VAL A 28 0.53 11.06 -27.16
CA VAL A 28 1.96 11.36 -27.32
C VAL A 28 2.28 11.80 -28.75
N VAL A 29 1.77 11.08 -29.75
CA VAL A 29 1.95 11.40 -31.18
C VAL A 29 1.39 12.78 -31.53
N GLN A 30 0.29 13.20 -30.91
CA GLN A 30 -0.26 14.56 -31.10
C GLN A 30 0.61 15.68 -30.50
N ARG A 31 1.51 15.36 -29.56
CA ARG A 31 2.35 16.34 -28.85
C ARG A 31 3.75 16.46 -29.46
N ILE A 32 4.21 15.44 -30.16
CA ILE A 32 5.57 15.39 -30.69
C ILE A 32 5.74 16.34 -31.87
N THR A 33 6.86 17.03 -31.91
CA THR A 33 7.25 17.92 -33.01
C THR A 33 8.53 17.43 -33.69
N LEU A 34 8.89 18.02 -34.84
CA LEU A 34 10.16 17.68 -35.51
C LEU A 34 11.36 17.88 -34.59
N LYS A 35 11.37 18.95 -33.79
CA LYS A 35 12.45 19.26 -32.82
C LYS A 35 12.67 18.16 -31.79
N ASP A 36 11.60 17.48 -31.39
CA ASP A 36 11.65 16.44 -30.37
C ASP A 36 12.35 15.17 -30.89
N ILE A 37 12.39 14.95 -32.21
CA ILE A 37 12.96 13.75 -32.84
C ILE A 37 14.29 13.98 -33.57
N GLU A 38 14.85 15.19 -33.52
CA GLU A 38 16.10 15.55 -34.20
C GLU A 38 17.33 14.78 -33.67
N SER A 39 17.34 14.39 -32.40
CA SER A 39 18.47 13.72 -31.74
C SER A 39 18.03 12.76 -30.64
N GLN A 40 18.97 12.02 -30.03
CA GLN A 40 18.67 11.22 -28.83
C GLN A 40 18.29 12.12 -27.65
N ASP A 41 19.09 13.15 -27.38
CA ASP A 41 18.85 14.11 -26.28
C ASP A 41 17.48 14.79 -26.39
N SER A 42 17.06 15.19 -27.60
CA SER A 42 15.74 15.80 -27.79
C SER A 42 14.60 14.82 -27.48
N ARG A 43 14.76 13.54 -27.85
CA ARG A 43 13.77 12.49 -27.56
C ARG A 43 13.65 12.27 -26.06
N GLU A 44 14.77 12.19 -25.35
CA GLU A 44 14.78 12.02 -23.90
C GLU A 44 14.15 13.22 -23.17
N ARG A 45 14.45 14.46 -23.60
CA ARG A 45 13.81 15.67 -23.06
C ARG A 45 12.31 15.69 -23.31
N PHE A 46 11.86 15.33 -24.51
CA PHE A 46 10.44 15.25 -24.83
C PHE A 46 9.73 14.24 -23.94
N LEU A 47 10.27 13.01 -23.82
CA LEU A 47 9.70 11.98 -22.96
C LEU A 47 9.65 12.42 -21.48
N ALA A 48 10.69 13.09 -20.99
CA ALA A 48 10.73 13.65 -19.63
C ALA A 48 9.71 14.79 -19.41
N SER A 49 9.32 15.50 -20.47
CA SER A 49 8.31 16.56 -20.41
C SER A 49 6.87 16.05 -20.41
N LEU A 50 6.64 14.80 -20.81
CA LEU A 50 5.30 14.23 -20.88
C LEU A 50 4.70 14.13 -19.47
N PRO A 51 3.38 14.40 -19.32
CA PRO A 51 2.70 14.17 -18.06
C PRO A 51 2.87 12.72 -17.59
N LYS A 52 3.08 12.51 -16.28
CA LYS A 52 3.32 11.16 -15.72
C LYS A 52 2.21 10.15 -16.03
N TRP A 53 0.95 10.61 -16.12
CA TRP A 53 -0.17 9.74 -16.47
C TRP A 53 -0.15 9.25 -17.93
N LEU A 54 0.61 9.94 -18.79
CA LEU A 54 0.70 9.67 -20.22
C LEU A 54 1.86 8.73 -20.55
N PHE A 55 3.04 8.98 -19.96
CA PHE A 55 4.25 8.17 -20.17
C PHE A 55 4.51 7.13 -19.05
N GLY A 56 3.55 6.96 -18.14
CA GLY A 56 3.63 5.99 -17.05
C GLY A 56 2.27 5.38 -16.71
N THR A 57 2.26 4.57 -15.67
CA THR A 57 1.07 3.95 -15.07
C THR A 57 1.17 4.02 -13.55
N ILE A 58 0.04 4.11 -12.86
CA ILE A 58 0.02 4.03 -11.40
C ILE A 58 0.30 2.61 -10.90
N GLY A 59 -0.02 1.61 -11.73
CA GLY A 59 -0.03 0.22 -11.33
C GLY A 59 -1.44 -0.40 -11.37
N SER A 60 -1.48 -1.72 -11.37
CA SER A 60 -2.70 -2.54 -11.40
C SER A 60 -2.83 -3.50 -10.24
N ASN A 61 -1.77 -3.77 -9.50
CA ASN A 61 -1.72 -4.69 -8.38
C ASN A 61 -2.47 -4.15 -7.16
N THR A 62 -3.10 -5.05 -6.41
CA THR A 62 -3.80 -4.70 -5.17
C THR A 62 -2.85 -4.65 -3.98
N ALA A 63 -3.34 -4.09 -2.87
CA ALA A 63 -2.56 -3.65 -1.72
C ALA A 63 -1.40 -4.58 -1.30
N CYS A 64 -0.19 -4.04 -1.42
CA CYS A 64 1.02 -4.66 -0.87
C CYS A 64 2.09 -3.57 -0.70
N VAL A 65 2.56 -3.39 0.53
CA VAL A 65 3.63 -2.43 0.86
C VAL A 65 4.72 -3.15 1.63
N GLU A 66 5.96 -2.91 1.23
CA GLU A 66 7.14 -3.37 1.97
C GLU A 66 7.74 -2.19 2.73
N VAL A 67 8.11 -2.41 3.98
CA VAL A 67 8.99 -1.54 4.76
C VAL A 67 10.23 -2.34 5.10
N GLU A 68 11.36 -1.93 4.52
CA GLU A 68 12.67 -2.46 4.86
C GLU A 68 13.21 -1.67 6.06
N THR A 69 13.52 -2.35 7.15
CA THR A 69 14.12 -1.75 8.36
C THR A 69 15.60 -1.45 8.12
N ASP A 70 16.21 -0.60 8.95
CA ASP A 70 17.60 -0.18 8.76
C ASP A 70 18.61 -1.33 8.89
N ASP A 71 18.23 -2.41 9.59
CA ASP A 71 19.02 -3.64 9.73
C ASP A 71 18.75 -4.68 8.61
N GLY A 72 17.93 -4.34 7.61
CA GLY A 72 17.61 -5.20 6.47
C GLY A 72 16.46 -6.18 6.70
N GLY A 73 15.68 -6.02 7.77
CA GLY A 73 14.44 -6.78 7.98
C GLY A 73 13.32 -6.37 7.02
N HIS A 74 12.43 -7.30 6.69
CA HIS A 74 11.30 -7.08 5.78
C HIS A 74 9.97 -7.13 6.53
N LEU A 75 9.31 -5.99 6.63
CA LEU A 75 7.92 -5.88 7.10
C LEU A 75 7.01 -5.70 5.89
N ILE A 76 6.08 -6.63 5.67
CA ILE A 76 5.19 -6.64 4.51
C ILE A 76 3.75 -6.41 5.02
N PHE A 77 3.11 -5.38 4.51
CA PHE A 77 1.73 -5.03 4.85
C PHE A 77 0.80 -5.45 3.72
N ASP A 78 -0.09 -6.39 4.08
CA ASP A 78 -1.00 -7.12 3.20
C ASP A 78 -0.31 -7.91 2.07
N ALA A 79 -1.04 -8.91 1.58
CA ALA A 79 -0.62 -9.84 0.53
C ALA A 79 -1.59 -9.81 -0.67
N GLY A 80 -1.97 -8.60 -1.10
CA GLY A 80 -2.65 -8.39 -2.38
C GLY A 80 -1.77 -8.83 -3.56
N THR A 81 -2.26 -8.69 -4.80
CA THR A 81 -1.51 -9.22 -5.97
C THR A 81 -0.12 -8.63 -6.13
N GLY A 82 0.16 -7.46 -5.53
CA GLY A 82 1.48 -6.83 -5.53
C GLY A 82 2.55 -7.69 -4.86
N ILE A 83 2.17 -8.58 -3.93
CA ILE A 83 3.13 -9.45 -3.23
C ILE A 83 3.87 -10.40 -4.19
N ARG A 84 3.26 -10.72 -5.34
CA ARG A 84 3.93 -11.50 -6.40
C ARG A 84 5.15 -10.76 -6.95
N GLU A 85 5.01 -9.47 -7.26
CA GLU A 85 6.10 -8.65 -7.78
C GLU A 85 7.18 -8.45 -6.71
N LEU A 86 6.78 -8.25 -5.46
CA LEU A 86 7.70 -8.25 -4.32
C LEU A 86 8.49 -9.56 -4.24
N GLY A 87 7.82 -10.71 -4.32
CA GLY A 87 8.48 -12.02 -4.29
C GLY A 87 9.50 -12.20 -5.41
N ILE A 88 9.19 -11.76 -6.63
CA ILE A 88 10.12 -11.78 -7.77
C ILE A 88 11.34 -10.89 -7.53
N ASP A 89 11.15 -9.71 -6.93
CA ASP A 89 12.24 -8.80 -6.59
C ASP A 89 13.13 -9.35 -5.48
N LEU A 90 12.54 -9.83 -4.38
CA LEU A 90 13.24 -10.44 -3.25
C LEU A 90 14.17 -11.55 -3.71
N MET A 91 13.70 -12.45 -4.58
CA MET A 91 14.52 -13.55 -5.13
C MET A 91 15.75 -13.09 -5.93
N LYS A 92 15.79 -11.84 -6.38
CA LYS A 92 16.91 -11.24 -7.11
C LYS A 92 17.84 -10.44 -6.19
N ARG A 93 17.44 -10.15 -4.94
CA ARG A 93 18.27 -9.37 -4.01
C ARG A 93 19.49 -10.20 -3.56
N PRO A 94 20.66 -9.59 -3.36
CA PRO A 94 21.92 -10.31 -3.07
C PRO A 94 21.92 -11.17 -1.79
N ASP A 95 21.00 -10.89 -0.88
CA ASP A 95 20.84 -11.52 0.42
C ASP A 95 19.78 -12.63 0.44
N TYR A 96 19.05 -12.84 -0.66
CA TYR A 96 18.08 -13.92 -0.78
C TYR A 96 18.73 -15.29 -0.56
N GLY A 97 18.02 -16.15 0.19
CA GLY A 97 18.47 -17.52 0.49
C GLY A 97 19.43 -17.63 1.69
N LYS A 98 19.64 -16.54 2.45
CA LYS A 98 20.40 -16.53 3.72
C LYS A 98 19.49 -16.74 4.96
N ASN A 99 18.52 -17.64 4.86
CA ASN A 99 17.51 -17.89 5.91
C ASN A 99 16.73 -16.63 6.34
N THR A 100 16.18 -15.92 5.37
CA THR A 100 15.46 -14.67 5.60
C THR A 100 14.13 -14.90 6.31
N THR A 101 13.81 -14.03 7.28
CA THR A 101 12.48 -13.97 7.92
C THR A 101 11.68 -12.83 7.33
N TYR A 102 10.48 -13.12 6.83
CA TYR A 102 9.52 -12.13 6.34
C TYR A 102 8.38 -11.97 7.34
N HIS A 103 8.09 -10.73 7.74
CA HIS A 103 7.04 -10.42 8.70
C HIS A 103 5.83 -9.84 7.96
N LEU A 104 4.76 -10.63 7.84
CA LEU A 104 3.54 -10.23 7.14
C LEU A 104 2.49 -9.72 8.14
N PHE A 105 2.05 -8.48 7.98
CA PHE A 105 0.99 -7.86 8.77
C PHE A 105 -0.26 -7.71 7.92
N PHE A 106 -1.36 -8.33 8.33
CA PHE A 106 -2.63 -8.21 7.62
C PHE A 106 -3.54 -7.18 8.28
N SER A 107 -3.95 -6.17 7.52
CA SER A 107 -4.90 -5.15 7.96
C SER A 107 -6.29 -5.77 8.16
N HIS A 108 -6.71 -6.58 7.19
CA HIS A 108 -7.92 -7.40 7.19
C HIS A 108 -7.85 -8.47 6.09
N PHE A 109 -8.94 -9.21 5.85
CA PHE A 109 -8.95 -10.42 5.02
C PHE A 109 -9.90 -10.32 3.82
N HIS A 110 -10.13 -9.11 3.29
CA HIS A 110 -10.75 -8.98 1.97
C HIS A 110 -9.79 -9.46 0.89
N TRP A 111 -10.34 -9.95 -0.23
CA TRP A 111 -9.57 -10.65 -1.25
C TRP A 111 -8.42 -9.83 -1.82
N ASP A 112 -8.60 -8.53 -2.03
CA ASP A 112 -7.56 -7.65 -2.54
C ASP A 112 -6.37 -7.47 -1.59
N HIS A 113 -6.47 -7.90 -0.33
CA HIS A 113 -5.40 -7.90 0.66
C HIS A 113 -4.75 -9.29 0.86
N ILE A 114 -5.31 -10.36 0.28
CA ILE A 114 -4.82 -11.73 0.52
C ILE A 114 -4.58 -12.56 -0.75
N GLN A 115 -5.23 -12.22 -1.87
CA GLN A 115 -5.28 -13.02 -3.10
C GLN A 115 -3.91 -13.24 -3.77
N GLY A 116 -2.91 -12.43 -3.45
CA GLY A 116 -1.57 -12.58 -3.98
C GLY A 116 -0.71 -13.58 -3.22
N LEU A 117 -1.07 -13.92 -1.98
CA LEU A 117 -0.28 -14.81 -1.11
C LEU A 117 0.07 -16.16 -1.77
N PRO A 118 -0.84 -16.85 -2.51
CA PRO A 118 -0.50 -18.09 -3.19
C PRO A 118 0.60 -17.96 -4.24
N PHE A 119 0.91 -16.74 -4.70
CA PHE A 119 1.94 -16.43 -5.70
C PHE A 119 3.17 -15.74 -5.09
N PHE A 120 3.31 -15.74 -3.77
CA PHE A 120 4.50 -15.25 -3.09
C PHE A 120 5.61 -16.31 -3.11
N ASN A 121 6.45 -16.29 -4.14
CA ASN A 121 7.52 -17.28 -4.34
C ASN A 121 8.36 -17.59 -3.08
N PRO A 122 8.73 -16.60 -2.23
CA PRO A 122 9.45 -16.88 -0.98
C PRO A 122 8.75 -17.84 -0.02
N ALA A 123 7.41 -17.99 -0.09
CA ALA A 123 6.67 -18.97 0.70
C ALA A 123 6.92 -20.43 0.27
N TYR A 124 7.41 -20.66 -0.94
CA TYR A 124 7.73 -22.00 -1.45
C TYR A 124 9.17 -22.42 -1.19
N ASP A 125 10.01 -21.52 -0.68
CA ASP A 125 11.42 -21.80 -0.40
C ASP A 125 11.61 -22.21 1.07
N PRO A 126 12.01 -23.46 1.36
CA PRO A 126 12.09 -23.99 2.72
C PRO A 126 13.18 -23.35 3.58
N ARG A 127 14.06 -22.53 3.00
CA ARG A 127 15.05 -21.75 3.74
C ARG A 127 14.41 -20.55 4.46
N ASN A 128 13.26 -20.10 4.00
CA ASN A 128 12.62 -18.90 4.52
C ASN A 128 11.73 -19.20 5.73
N LYS A 129 11.56 -18.19 6.58
CA LYS A 129 10.55 -18.15 7.63
C LYS A 129 9.56 -17.02 7.35
N ILE A 130 8.27 -17.31 7.48
CA ILE A 130 7.20 -16.33 7.34
C ILE A 130 6.46 -16.25 8.68
N ILE A 131 6.41 -15.06 9.26
CA ILE A 131 5.64 -14.80 10.47
C ILE A 131 4.47 -13.90 10.11
N VAL A 132 3.26 -14.42 10.30
CA VAL A 132 2.00 -13.73 10.03
C VAL A 132 1.48 -13.10 11.31
N TYR A 133 1.21 -11.80 11.27
CA TYR A 133 0.68 -11.01 12.36
C TYR A 133 -0.73 -10.52 12.02
N SER A 134 -1.64 -10.64 12.98
CA SER A 134 -2.99 -10.10 12.83
C SER A 134 -3.68 -9.87 14.16
N THR A 135 -4.56 -8.88 14.21
CA THR A 135 -5.53 -8.70 15.30
C THR A 135 -6.76 -9.61 15.14
N ARG A 136 -6.70 -10.66 14.32
CA ARG A 136 -7.75 -11.68 14.17
C ARG A 136 -7.22 -13.05 14.59
N LYS A 137 -7.84 -13.65 15.62
CA LYS A 137 -7.46 -14.99 16.12
C LYS A 137 -7.51 -16.08 15.03
N LYS A 138 -8.45 -15.95 14.09
CA LYS A 138 -8.68 -16.89 12.97
C LYS A 138 -7.86 -16.58 11.71
N ALA A 139 -6.81 -15.74 11.80
CA ALA A 139 -6.00 -15.36 10.64
C ALA A 139 -5.48 -16.56 9.85
N LYS A 140 -5.01 -17.60 10.55
CA LYS A 140 -4.58 -18.86 9.93
C LYS A 140 -5.70 -19.50 9.11
N GLU A 141 -6.87 -19.71 9.73
CA GLU A 141 -8.05 -20.32 9.10
C GLU A 141 -8.48 -19.54 7.84
N PHE A 142 -8.51 -18.20 7.91
CA PHE A 142 -8.89 -17.36 6.78
C PHE A 142 -7.94 -17.50 5.58
N LEU A 143 -6.62 -17.56 5.85
CA LEU A 143 -5.62 -17.71 4.80
C LEU A 143 -5.56 -19.14 4.24
N GLU A 144 -5.81 -20.16 5.07
CA GLU A 144 -5.95 -21.55 4.59
C GLU A 144 -7.21 -21.70 3.74
N ASP A 145 -8.33 -21.11 4.16
CA ASP A 145 -9.62 -21.17 3.47
C ASP A 145 -9.61 -20.56 2.07
N GLN A 146 -8.80 -19.53 1.82
CA GLN A 146 -8.68 -18.96 0.47
C GLN A 146 -7.99 -19.92 -0.51
N MET A 147 -7.14 -20.81 0.01
CA MET A 147 -6.34 -21.76 -0.77
C MET A 147 -6.96 -23.17 -0.79
N LYS A 148 -8.11 -23.40 -0.17
CA LYS A 148 -8.74 -24.72 -0.21
C LYS A 148 -9.32 -25.04 -1.59
N TYR A 149 -9.32 -26.32 -1.95
CA TYR A 149 -10.04 -26.81 -3.12
C TYR A 149 -11.55 -26.49 -3.02
N PRO A 150 -12.23 -26.05 -4.10
CA PRO A 150 -11.75 -25.89 -5.48
C PRO A 150 -11.20 -24.49 -5.82
N TYR A 151 -10.97 -23.61 -4.84
CA TYR A 151 -10.52 -22.24 -5.09
C TYR A 151 -9.05 -22.14 -5.48
N PHE A 152 -8.21 -23.05 -4.97
CA PHE A 152 -6.80 -23.17 -5.35
C PHE A 152 -6.38 -24.64 -5.44
N PRO A 153 -5.40 -25.01 -6.30
CA PRO A 153 -5.04 -26.41 -6.54
C PRO A 153 -4.21 -27.07 -5.43
N ILE A 154 -3.61 -26.29 -4.54
CA ILE A 154 -2.80 -26.80 -3.41
C ILE A 154 -3.24 -26.16 -2.11
N SER A 155 -3.08 -26.88 -1.00
CA SER A 155 -3.34 -26.33 0.33
C SER A 155 -2.31 -25.26 0.71
N MET A 156 -2.64 -24.35 1.63
CA MET A 156 -1.66 -23.37 2.12
C MET A 156 -0.52 -24.04 2.89
N LEU A 157 -0.86 -24.96 3.81
CA LEU A 157 0.08 -25.74 4.61
C LEU A 157 -0.16 -27.23 4.34
N GLY A 158 0.87 -28.06 4.48
CA GLY A 158 0.80 -29.50 4.20
C GLY A 158 1.93 -29.96 3.28
N GLU A 159 1.86 -31.21 2.81
CA GLU A 159 2.89 -31.80 1.93
C GLU A 159 2.92 -31.16 0.54
N ASP A 160 1.78 -30.68 0.04
CA ASP A 160 1.61 -30.07 -1.27
C ASP A 160 1.62 -28.54 -1.25
N GLY A 161 1.68 -27.93 -0.06
CA GLY A 161 1.54 -26.50 0.15
C GLY A 161 2.86 -25.72 0.17
N PHE A 162 2.91 -24.65 0.96
CA PHE A 162 4.09 -23.83 1.13
C PHE A 162 5.27 -24.61 1.75
N GLY A 163 6.48 -24.37 1.23
CA GLY A 163 7.71 -24.98 1.71
C GLY A 163 8.38 -24.23 2.86
N ALA A 164 8.15 -22.91 2.97
CA ALA A 164 8.67 -22.08 4.05
C ALA A 164 8.02 -22.44 5.41
N SER A 165 8.73 -22.15 6.50
CA SER A 165 8.14 -22.29 7.83
C SER A 165 7.18 -21.13 8.13
N PHE A 166 5.96 -21.44 8.59
CA PHE A 166 4.95 -20.44 8.94
C PHE A 166 4.71 -20.38 10.46
N GLU A 167 4.68 -19.17 11.00
CA GLU A 167 4.27 -18.88 12.37
C GLU A 167 3.13 -17.85 12.35
N PHE A 168 2.06 -18.10 13.12
CA PHE A 168 0.92 -17.18 13.19
C PHE A 168 0.85 -16.55 14.58
N LYS A 169 0.99 -15.23 14.64
CA LYS A 169 0.94 -14.44 15.87
C LYS A 169 -0.33 -13.59 15.90
N TYR A 170 -1.19 -13.91 16.87
CA TYR A 170 -2.31 -13.07 17.21
C TYR A 170 -1.82 -11.90 18.07
N ILE A 171 -2.17 -10.68 17.66
CA ILE A 171 -1.90 -9.46 18.43
C ILE A 171 -3.06 -9.30 19.42
N GLU A 172 -2.77 -9.48 20.71
CA GLU A 172 -3.76 -9.36 21.77
C GLU A 172 -4.24 -7.89 21.91
N PRO A 173 -5.50 -7.65 22.32
CA PRO A 173 -6.04 -6.29 22.43
C PRO A 173 -5.29 -5.35 23.38
N ASP A 174 -4.61 -5.90 24.39
CA ASP A 174 -3.80 -5.17 25.37
C ASP A 174 -2.32 -5.04 24.97
N GLN A 175 -1.88 -5.79 23.94
CA GLN A 175 -0.52 -5.70 23.42
C GLN A 175 -0.35 -4.40 22.63
N LYS A 176 0.29 -3.39 23.22
CA LYS A 176 0.52 -2.10 22.53
C LYS A 176 1.41 -2.21 21.29
N TYR A 177 2.48 -3.00 21.39
CA TYR A 177 3.48 -3.12 20.33
C TYR A 177 3.86 -4.58 20.07
N VAL A 178 4.11 -4.90 18.82
CA VAL A 178 4.91 -6.07 18.41
C VAL A 178 6.35 -5.58 18.23
N GLU A 179 7.31 -6.26 18.86
CA GLU A 179 8.74 -5.92 18.74
C GLU A 179 9.43 -6.89 17.77
N ILE A 180 10.15 -6.33 16.79
CA ILE A 180 10.94 -7.06 15.80
C ILE A 180 12.31 -6.38 15.74
N GLY A 181 13.32 -6.99 16.37
CA GLY A 181 14.61 -6.33 16.58
C GLY A 181 14.43 -5.01 17.34
N ASP A 182 15.00 -3.94 16.82
CA ASP A 182 14.86 -2.58 17.37
C ASP A 182 13.62 -1.83 16.85
N THR A 183 12.81 -2.47 16.00
CA THR A 183 11.61 -1.88 15.41
C THR A 183 10.37 -2.23 16.23
N LYS A 184 9.56 -1.21 16.53
CA LYS A 184 8.26 -1.37 17.21
C LYS A 184 7.12 -1.20 16.22
N ILE A 185 6.19 -2.15 16.23
CA ILE A 185 5.02 -2.14 15.36
C ILE A 185 3.79 -1.92 16.23
N GLY A 186 3.23 -0.72 16.17
CA GLY A 186 1.96 -0.38 16.82
C GLY A 186 0.78 -0.76 15.94
N TRP A 187 -0.41 -0.82 16.52
CA TRP A 187 -1.64 -1.06 15.77
C TRP A 187 -2.81 -0.24 16.30
N HIS A 188 -3.78 0.02 15.43
CA HIS A 188 -5.00 0.76 15.77
C HIS A 188 -6.18 0.23 14.96
N ARG A 189 -7.35 0.09 15.59
CA ARG A 189 -8.56 -0.30 14.87
C ARG A 189 -9.09 0.86 14.04
N VAL A 190 -9.39 0.59 12.78
CA VAL A 190 -9.98 1.58 11.87
C VAL A 190 -11.32 1.09 11.34
N ARG A 191 -12.15 2.05 10.90
CA ARG A 191 -13.52 1.75 10.46
C ARG A 191 -13.50 1.25 9.02
N HIS A 192 -13.92 0.00 8.84
CA HIS A 192 -14.17 -0.62 7.56
C HIS A 192 -15.15 -1.79 7.76
N PRO A 193 -16.03 -2.13 6.79
CA PRO A 193 -16.83 -3.35 6.85
C PRO A 193 -15.99 -4.59 7.15
N GLY A 194 -16.48 -5.49 8.00
CA GLY A 194 -15.70 -6.64 8.48
C GLY A 194 -14.61 -6.27 9.50
N GLY A 195 -14.17 -5.02 9.56
CA GLY A 195 -13.21 -4.40 10.48
C GLY A 195 -11.76 -4.50 10.01
N CYS A 196 -11.01 -3.41 10.13
CA CYS A 196 -9.64 -3.25 9.63
C CYS A 196 -8.69 -2.78 10.76
N THR A 197 -7.40 -3.01 10.56
CA THR A 197 -6.32 -2.62 11.47
C THR A 197 -5.29 -1.81 10.71
N ALA A 198 -5.05 -0.59 11.18
CA ALA A 198 -3.89 0.20 10.79
C ALA A 198 -2.67 -0.22 11.61
N TYR A 199 -1.49 -0.15 11.01
CA TYR A 199 -0.23 -0.45 11.67
C TYR A 199 0.69 0.79 11.63
N SER A 200 1.50 0.97 12.67
CA SER A 200 2.59 1.94 12.66
C SER A 200 3.92 1.22 12.80
N VAL A 201 4.94 1.68 12.06
CA VAL A 201 6.32 1.19 12.17
C VAL A 201 7.16 2.30 12.78
N ILE A 202 7.77 2.03 13.93
CA ILE A 202 8.57 2.98 14.69
C ILE A 202 10.00 2.44 14.78
N GLU A 203 10.93 3.15 14.16
CA GLU A 203 12.36 2.85 14.17
C GLU A 203 13.14 4.15 14.37
N LYS A 204 14.08 4.17 15.34
CA LYS A 204 14.95 5.34 15.63
C LYS A 204 14.18 6.67 15.77
N GLY A 205 13.00 6.63 16.38
CA GLY A 205 12.14 7.80 16.62
C GLY A 205 11.34 8.28 15.40
N LYS A 206 11.51 7.66 14.22
CA LYS A 206 10.67 7.93 13.04
C LYS A 206 9.49 6.98 13.01
N LYS A 207 8.32 7.48 12.59
CA LYS A 207 7.07 6.71 12.54
C LYS A 207 6.47 6.74 11.14
N ILE A 208 6.10 5.58 10.61
CA ILE A 208 5.29 5.42 9.40
C ILE A 208 3.97 4.78 9.80
N ILE A 209 2.85 5.18 9.19
CA ILE A 209 1.54 4.58 9.43
C ILE A 209 1.01 3.99 8.13
N TYR A 210 0.66 2.72 8.14
CA TYR A 210 -0.10 2.02 7.10
C TYR A 210 -1.55 1.88 7.55
N SER A 211 -2.44 2.66 6.95
CA SER A 211 -3.86 2.69 7.25
C SER A 211 -4.64 2.70 5.95
N THR A 212 -4.82 1.54 5.31
CA THR A 212 -5.51 1.45 4.01
C THR A 212 -7.00 1.71 4.20
N ASP A 213 -7.85 0.73 3.99
CA ASP A 213 -9.29 0.73 4.05
C ASP A 213 -9.78 1.31 5.38
N THR A 214 -10.01 2.62 5.34
CA THR A 214 -10.29 3.46 6.49
C THR A 214 -11.32 4.49 6.08
N GLU A 215 -12.46 4.50 6.75
CA GLU A 215 -13.39 5.62 6.74
C GLU A 215 -13.16 6.49 7.97
N LEU A 216 -12.45 7.61 7.79
CA LEU A 216 -12.20 8.58 8.85
C LEU A 216 -13.52 9.23 9.29
N ARG A 217 -13.72 9.31 10.61
CA ARG A 217 -14.90 9.88 11.28
C ARG A 217 -14.45 10.88 12.35
N PRO A 218 -15.34 11.75 12.86
CA PRO A 218 -14.98 12.76 13.86
C PRO A 218 -14.23 12.21 15.09
N ARG A 219 -14.57 10.99 15.54
CA ARG A 219 -13.89 10.32 16.65
C ARG A 219 -12.39 10.09 16.43
N ASP A 220 -11.96 9.94 15.18
CA ASP A 220 -10.55 9.69 14.84
C ASP A 220 -9.72 10.99 14.95
N PHE A 221 -10.39 12.15 14.96
CA PHE A 221 -9.77 13.46 15.21
C PHE A 221 -9.75 13.84 16.70
N GLU A 222 -10.43 13.07 17.56
CA GLU A 222 -10.45 13.34 19.00
C GLU A 222 -9.07 13.14 19.62
N ARG A 223 -8.63 14.12 20.42
CA ARG A 223 -7.34 14.12 21.13
C ARG A 223 -7.35 13.26 22.40
N ASN A 224 -7.84 12.03 22.28
CA ASN A 224 -7.70 11.03 23.34
C ASN A 224 -6.28 10.41 23.31
N GLU A 225 -5.90 9.75 24.40
CA GLU A 225 -4.55 9.17 24.57
C GLU A 225 -4.22 8.14 23.48
N GLN A 226 -5.19 7.28 23.12
CA GLN A 226 -5.00 6.23 22.13
C GLN A 226 -4.70 6.79 20.73
N ASN A 227 -5.52 7.73 20.25
CA ASN A 227 -5.32 8.39 18.97
C ASN A 227 -4.01 9.20 18.97
N ALA A 228 -3.72 9.90 20.06
CA ALA A 228 -2.50 10.70 20.17
C ALA A 228 -1.23 9.84 20.14
N GLU A 229 -1.22 8.71 20.85
CA GLU A 229 -0.09 7.76 20.85
C GLU A 229 0.15 7.19 19.44
N PHE A 230 -0.93 6.85 18.71
CA PHE A 230 -0.81 6.23 17.40
C PHE A 230 -0.50 7.23 16.28
N TYR A 231 -1.28 8.30 16.11
CA TYR A 231 -1.24 9.15 14.92
C TYR A 231 -0.21 10.30 14.95
N THR A 232 0.17 10.76 16.15
CA THR A 232 0.99 11.98 16.27
C THR A 232 2.40 11.80 15.71
N ASP A 233 2.89 12.84 15.04
CA ASP A 233 4.26 13.03 14.56
C ASP A 233 4.77 11.92 13.61
N ALA A 234 3.89 11.36 12.78
CA ALA A 234 4.31 10.42 11.73
C ALA A 234 5.04 11.14 10.57
N GLU A 235 6.13 10.54 10.09
CA GLU A 235 6.83 10.99 8.88
C GLU A 235 5.97 10.76 7.63
N MET A 236 5.25 9.64 7.60
CA MET A 236 4.40 9.25 6.49
C MET A 236 3.15 8.52 6.96
N LEU A 237 1.99 8.92 6.43
CA LEU A 237 0.73 8.19 6.50
C LEU A 237 0.37 7.67 5.11
N ILE A 238 0.37 6.35 4.96
CA ILE A 238 -0.16 5.66 3.78
C ILE A 238 -1.64 5.44 4.06
N ILE A 239 -2.49 6.12 3.30
CA ILE A 239 -3.93 6.14 3.57
C ILE A 239 -4.77 5.99 2.33
N ASP A 240 -5.87 5.26 2.50
CA ASP A 240 -6.94 5.18 1.53
C ASP A 240 -7.40 6.56 1.06
N ALA A 241 -7.43 6.70 -0.26
CA ALA A 241 -8.06 7.80 -0.95
C ALA A 241 -8.82 7.26 -2.18
N GLN A 242 -9.51 6.13 -2.01
CA GLN A 242 -10.19 5.44 -3.11
C GLN A 242 -11.23 6.35 -3.76
N TYR A 243 -11.90 7.19 -2.96
CA TYR A 243 -13.10 7.93 -3.37
C TYR A 243 -12.88 9.42 -3.56
N THR A 244 -13.54 9.96 -4.59
CA THR A 244 -13.79 11.39 -4.68
C THR A 244 -14.82 11.82 -3.64
N LEU A 245 -14.95 13.14 -3.40
CA LEU A 245 -16.00 13.65 -2.52
C LEU A 245 -17.41 13.23 -2.95
N THR A 246 -17.67 13.20 -4.26
CA THR A 246 -18.94 12.73 -4.80
C THR A 246 -19.16 11.24 -4.51
N ASP A 247 -18.12 10.42 -4.69
CA ASP A 247 -18.20 8.98 -4.40
C ASP A 247 -18.45 8.73 -2.91
N SER A 248 -17.79 9.47 -2.01
CA SER A 248 -17.94 9.28 -0.56
C SER A 248 -19.35 9.58 -0.06
N ILE A 249 -20.06 10.51 -0.69
CA ILE A 249 -21.47 10.81 -0.35
C ILE A 249 -22.37 9.64 -0.79
N LEU A 250 -22.12 9.06 -1.96
CA LEU A 250 -22.93 7.96 -2.49
C LEU A 250 -22.61 6.60 -1.86
N LYS A 251 -21.41 6.45 -1.30
CA LYS A 251 -20.86 5.19 -0.76
C LYS A 251 -20.54 5.29 0.73
N GLU A 252 -21.30 6.09 1.48
CA GLU A 252 -21.11 6.21 2.92
C GLU A 252 -21.20 4.82 3.60
N GLY A 253 -20.27 4.55 4.52
CA GLY A 253 -20.20 3.28 5.26
C GLY A 253 -19.46 2.15 4.54
N TRP A 254 -19.00 2.36 3.31
CA TRP A 254 -18.19 1.37 2.58
C TRP A 254 -16.74 1.31 3.09
N GLY A 255 -16.32 2.22 3.97
CA GLY A 255 -15.05 2.09 4.67
C GLY A 255 -13.85 2.73 3.96
N HIS A 256 -14.06 3.75 3.11
CA HIS A 256 -13.02 4.45 2.36
C HIS A 256 -13.08 5.97 2.60
N SER A 257 -11.94 6.65 2.52
CA SER A 257 -11.81 8.08 2.78
C SER A 257 -11.57 8.88 1.51
N THR A 258 -11.76 10.20 1.61
CA THR A 258 -11.40 11.13 0.54
C THR A 258 -10.06 11.78 0.84
N PHE A 259 -9.35 12.22 -0.20
CA PHE A 259 -8.07 12.90 -0.02
C PHE A 259 -8.17 14.15 0.86
N SER A 260 -9.28 14.88 0.84
CA SER A 260 -9.44 16.11 1.64
C SER A 260 -9.50 15.80 3.14
N VAL A 261 -10.27 14.77 3.53
CA VAL A 261 -10.35 14.34 4.93
C VAL A 261 -9.01 13.78 5.39
N ALA A 262 -8.30 13.04 4.53
CA ALA A 262 -6.95 12.56 4.83
C ALA A 262 -5.94 13.69 5.05
N ILE A 263 -6.02 14.78 4.27
CA ILE A 263 -5.16 15.97 4.45
C ILE A 263 -5.45 16.67 5.77
N ASP A 264 -6.73 16.91 6.09
CA ASP A 264 -7.13 17.53 7.36
C ASP A 264 -6.71 16.68 8.56
N PHE A 265 -6.85 15.36 8.43
CA PHE A 265 -6.42 14.40 9.45
C PHE A 265 -4.92 14.45 9.68
N ALA A 266 -4.14 14.42 8.61
CA ALA A 266 -2.69 14.53 8.68
C ALA A 266 -2.25 15.86 9.30
N ALA A 267 -2.92 16.96 8.95
CA ALA A 267 -2.67 18.27 9.55
C ALA A 267 -2.97 18.29 11.05
N GLY A 268 -4.09 17.69 11.45
CA GLY A 268 -4.44 17.52 12.85
C GLY A 268 -3.34 16.80 13.62
N TRP A 269 -2.83 15.69 13.13
CA TRP A 269 -1.86 14.86 13.86
C TRP A 269 -0.38 15.22 13.63
N ASN A 270 -0.09 16.36 13.01
CA ASN A 270 1.28 16.79 12.68
C ASN A 270 2.04 15.74 11.82
N ILE A 271 1.33 15.12 10.88
CA ILE A 271 1.89 14.13 9.96
C ILE A 271 2.54 14.86 8.79
N LYS A 272 3.82 14.57 8.54
CA LYS A 272 4.65 15.34 7.59
C LYS A 272 4.33 15.04 6.13
N SER A 273 3.92 13.81 5.82
CA SER A 273 3.58 13.41 4.46
C SER A 273 2.45 12.38 4.41
N ILE A 274 1.70 12.42 3.33
CA ILE A 274 0.66 11.42 3.03
C ILE A 274 0.94 10.75 1.69
N ALA A 275 0.76 9.44 1.64
CA ALA A 275 0.71 8.68 0.40
C ALA A 275 -0.73 8.23 0.17
N LEU A 276 -1.40 8.89 -0.79
CA LEU A 276 -2.74 8.53 -1.23
C LEU A 276 -2.68 7.15 -1.91
N PHE A 277 -3.41 6.19 -1.35
CA PHE A 277 -3.32 4.75 -1.64
C PHE A 277 -4.71 4.16 -1.92
N HIS A 278 -4.75 2.87 -2.29
CA HIS A 278 -5.97 2.09 -2.51
C HIS A 278 -6.85 2.68 -3.64
N HIS A 279 -6.22 2.95 -4.80
CA HIS A 279 -6.88 3.67 -5.89
C HIS A 279 -8.04 2.87 -6.48
N GLU A 280 -9.15 3.57 -6.74
CA GLU A 280 -10.37 3.01 -7.34
C GLU A 280 -10.07 2.31 -8.69
N PRO A 281 -10.41 1.02 -8.86
CA PRO A 281 -10.13 0.23 -10.06
C PRO A 281 -10.62 0.84 -11.36
N THR A 282 -11.77 1.53 -11.32
CA THR A 282 -12.36 2.15 -12.52
C THR A 282 -11.65 3.42 -12.97
N TYR A 283 -10.75 3.98 -12.15
CA TYR A 283 -10.00 5.19 -12.47
C TYR A 283 -8.73 4.89 -13.27
N HIS A 284 -8.71 5.38 -14.51
CA HIS A 284 -7.51 5.41 -15.34
C HIS A 284 -6.46 6.39 -14.79
N ASP A 285 -5.20 6.26 -15.20
CA ASP A 285 -4.09 7.06 -14.65
C ASP A 285 -4.35 8.56 -14.67
N LYS A 286 -4.86 9.11 -15.79
CA LYS A 286 -5.17 10.55 -15.88
C LYS A 286 -6.14 11.03 -14.78
N LYS A 287 -7.11 10.19 -14.36
CA LYS A 287 -8.07 10.52 -13.31
C LYS A 287 -7.37 10.50 -11.95
N VAL A 288 -6.62 9.44 -11.65
CA VAL A 288 -5.84 9.32 -10.40
C VAL A 288 -4.84 10.49 -10.25
N PHE A 289 -4.08 10.80 -11.29
CA PHE A 289 -3.17 11.95 -11.27
C PHE A 289 -3.89 13.31 -11.19
N SER A 290 -5.12 13.43 -11.73
CA SER A 290 -5.93 14.63 -11.53
C SER A 290 -6.39 14.79 -10.08
N LEU A 291 -6.73 13.70 -9.38
CA LEU A 291 -7.06 13.73 -7.96
C LEU A 291 -5.87 14.21 -7.13
N LYS A 292 -4.66 13.80 -7.49
CA LYS A 292 -3.44 14.33 -6.88
C LYS A 292 -3.29 15.85 -7.06
N GLN A 293 -3.56 16.36 -8.25
CA GLN A 293 -3.51 17.81 -8.50
C GLN A 293 -4.56 18.55 -7.66
N THR A 294 -5.78 18.00 -7.56
CA THR A 294 -6.82 18.55 -6.69
C THR A 294 -6.44 18.49 -5.22
N ALA A 295 -5.78 17.42 -4.77
CA ALA A 295 -5.26 17.29 -3.42
C ALA A 295 -4.18 18.33 -3.11
N ASP A 296 -3.26 18.58 -4.04
CA ASP A 296 -2.26 19.65 -3.91
C ASP A 296 -2.92 21.03 -3.80
N TRP A 297 -3.89 21.32 -4.68
CA TRP A 297 -4.62 22.58 -4.64
C TRP A 297 -5.39 22.76 -3.33
N TYR A 298 -6.04 21.69 -2.84
CA TYR A 298 -6.73 21.70 -1.56
C TYR A 298 -5.78 22.01 -0.40
N ARG A 299 -4.60 21.37 -0.36
CA ARG A 299 -3.56 21.65 0.64
C ARG A 299 -3.13 23.12 0.60
N ASP A 300 -2.88 23.66 -0.58
CA ASP A 300 -2.41 25.05 -0.73
C ASP A 300 -3.46 26.07 -0.26
N CYS A 301 -4.74 25.69 -0.29
CA CYS A 301 -5.86 26.48 0.21
C CYS A 301 -6.25 26.17 1.66
N SER A 302 -5.71 25.11 2.27
CA SER A 302 -6.01 24.69 3.64
C SER A 302 -4.99 25.24 4.64
N ARG A 303 -5.20 24.95 5.92
CA ARG A 303 -4.27 25.34 7.01
C ARG A 303 -3.04 24.41 7.12
N ALA A 304 -2.74 23.63 6.08
CA ALA A 304 -1.72 22.59 6.10
C ALA A 304 -0.71 22.68 4.94
N PRO A 305 -0.12 23.87 4.66
CA PRO A 305 0.68 24.09 3.45
C PRO A 305 1.92 23.19 3.35
N ASP A 306 2.44 22.73 4.49
CA ASP A 306 3.72 22.00 4.55
C ASP A 306 3.58 20.48 4.34
N ILE A 307 2.36 19.94 4.29
CA ILE A 307 2.15 18.50 4.12
C ILE A 307 2.56 18.07 2.71
N LYS A 308 3.52 17.14 2.63
CA LYS A 308 3.90 16.55 1.34
C LYS A 308 2.88 15.48 0.95
N ILE A 309 2.23 15.68 -0.19
CA ILE A 309 1.27 14.71 -0.73
C ILE A 309 1.96 13.90 -1.83
N PHE A 310 1.84 12.59 -1.74
CA PHE A 310 2.28 11.64 -2.76
C PHE A 310 1.08 10.83 -3.25
N ILE A 311 1.14 10.44 -4.52
CA ILE A 311 0.29 9.37 -5.04
C ILE A 311 1.11 8.08 -4.93
N ALA A 312 0.54 7.06 -4.27
CA ALA A 312 1.16 5.74 -4.22
C ALA A 312 1.17 5.15 -5.64
N GLN A 313 2.32 4.65 -6.06
CA GLN A 313 2.54 4.13 -7.41
C GLN A 313 3.43 2.90 -7.31
N GLU A 314 3.11 1.85 -8.08
CA GLU A 314 3.92 0.63 -8.11
C GLU A 314 5.38 0.91 -8.47
N GLY A 315 6.29 0.25 -7.75
CA GLY A 315 7.74 0.39 -7.88
C GLY A 315 8.30 1.67 -7.26
N ARG A 316 7.46 2.57 -6.75
CA ARG A 316 7.92 3.78 -6.07
C ARG A 316 8.39 3.45 -4.66
N SER A 317 9.49 4.08 -4.23
CA SER A 317 10.00 3.98 -2.88
C SER A 317 10.27 5.34 -2.23
N PHE A 318 10.29 5.35 -0.90
CA PHE A 318 10.53 6.51 -0.06
C PHE A 318 11.47 6.14 1.08
N LEU A 319 12.58 6.85 1.20
CA LEU A 319 13.45 6.77 2.36
C LEU A 319 12.89 7.69 3.45
N ILE A 320 12.69 7.14 4.64
CA ILE A 320 12.07 7.84 5.78
C ILE A 320 13.11 8.28 6.78
#